data_AF-A0A6P5JXH8-F1
#
_entry.id   AF-A0A6P5JXH8-F1
#
_cell.length_a   1.000
_cell.length_b   1.000
_cell.length_c   1.000
_cell.angle_alpha   90.00
_cell.angle_beta   90.00
_cell.angle_gamma   90.00
#
_symmetry.space_group_name_H-M   'P 1'
#
loop_
_entity.id
_entity.type
_entity.pdbx_description
1 polymer ?
#
loop_
_entity_poly.entity_id
_entity_poly.type
_entity_poly.pdbx_seq_one_letter_code
_entity_poly.pdbx_strand_id
1 'polypeptide(L)'
;MNLDMRKTSSLWKDQALVEINIAVLYSFQSDKVTIVDHHSATESFIKHMENEYRCRGGCPADWVWIVPPMSGSITPVFHQEMLNYRLTPSFEYQPDPWNTHVWKGTNGTPTKRRAIGFKKLAEAVKFSAKLMGQAMAKRVKATILYATETGKSQAYAKTLCEIFKHAFDAK
;
A
#
# COMPACT_ATOMS: atom_id res chain seq x y z
N MET A 1 -5.72 16.76 -17.14
CA MET A 1 -6.23 16.16 -18.38
C MET A 1 -7.76 16.27 -18.53
N ASN A 2 -8.56 16.43 -17.46
CA ASN A 2 -10.03 16.65 -17.54
C ASN A 2 -10.75 15.66 -18.50
N LEU A 3 -10.42 14.37 -18.41
CA LEU A 3 -10.93 13.33 -19.30
C LEU A 3 -12.34 12.88 -18.92
N ASP A 4 -13.14 12.46 -19.90
CA ASP A 4 -14.42 11.79 -19.63
C ASP A 4 -14.18 10.32 -19.26
N MET A 5 -14.21 10.04 -17.95
CA MET A 5 -13.95 8.72 -17.38
C MET A 5 -15.20 7.83 -17.26
N ARG A 6 -16.37 8.32 -17.71
CA ARG A 6 -17.65 7.60 -17.51
C ARG A 6 -17.86 6.44 -18.47
N LYS A 7 -17.14 6.42 -19.61
CA LYS A 7 -17.27 5.41 -20.66
C LYS A 7 -15.89 4.88 -21.04
N THR A 8 -15.75 3.58 -21.25
CA THR A 8 -14.47 2.99 -21.69
C THR A 8 -14.13 3.35 -23.14
N SER A 9 -15.15 3.53 -23.98
CA SER A 9 -14.99 3.91 -25.39
C SER A 9 -14.40 5.31 -25.60
N SER A 10 -14.28 6.14 -24.55
CA SER A 10 -13.53 7.41 -24.64
C SER A 10 -12.01 7.19 -24.64
N LEU A 11 -11.55 5.97 -24.36
CA LEU A 11 -10.13 5.60 -24.30
C LEU A 11 -9.33 6.47 -23.31
N TRP A 12 -9.99 6.95 -22.26
CA TRP A 12 -9.36 7.81 -21.24
C TRP A 12 -8.18 7.11 -20.54
N LYS A 13 -8.23 5.78 -20.43
CA LYS A 13 -7.15 4.99 -19.85
C LYS A 13 -5.92 4.99 -20.76
N ASP A 14 -6.12 4.78 -22.05
CA ASP A 14 -5.06 4.78 -23.06
C ASP A 14 -4.39 6.15 -23.15
N GLN A 15 -5.18 7.24 -23.13
CA GLN A 15 -4.64 8.60 -23.08
C GLN A 15 -3.82 8.87 -21.81
N ALA A 16 -4.36 8.52 -20.63
CA ALA A 16 -3.63 8.71 -19.38
C ALA A 16 -2.36 7.84 -19.31
N LEU A 17 -2.40 6.62 -19.84
CA LEU A 17 -1.27 5.70 -19.90
C LEU A 17 -0.11 6.29 -20.70
N VAL A 18 -0.38 6.89 -21.86
CA VAL A 18 0.62 7.56 -22.69
C VAL A 18 1.24 8.74 -21.94
N GLU A 19 0.43 9.64 -21.37
CA GLU A 19 0.95 10.82 -20.67
C GLU A 19 1.79 10.45 -19.44
N ILE A 20 1.42 9.40 -18.71
CA ILE A 20 2.22 8.90 -17.58
C ILE A 20 3.58 8.40 -18.06
N ASN A 21 3.63 7.66 -19.17
CA ASN A 21 4.90 7.18 -19.72
C ASN A 21 5.79 8.34 -20.21
N ILE A 22 5.20 9.36 -20.85
CA ILE A 22 5.91 10.58 -21.23
C ILE A 22 6.51 11.25 -20.00
N ALA A 23 5.74 11.42 -18.94
CA ALA A 23 6.20 12.04 -17.70
C ALA A 23 7.34 11.27 -17.03
N VAL A 24 7.27 9.93 -17.01
CA VAL A 24 8.34 9.07 -16.48
C VAL A 24 9.64 9.28 -17.27
N LEU A 25 9.59 9.16 -18.59
CA LEU A 25 10.78 9.31 -19.45
C LEU A 25 11.37 10.72 -19.31
N TYR A 26 10.53 11.75 -19.36
CA TYR A 26 10.94 13.14 -19.21
C TYR A 26 11.66 13.40 -17.88
N SER A 27 11.12 12.87 -16.77
CA SER A 27 11.69 13.08 -15.44
C SER A 27 13.08 12.44 -15.33
N PHE A 28 13.21 11.19 -15.75
CA PHE A 28 14.51 10.49 -15.75
C PHE A 28 15.54 11.19 -16.65
N GLN A 29 15.13 11.64 -17.84
CA GLN A 29 16.01 12.35 -18.77
C GLN A 29 16.44 13.73 -18.23
N SER A 30 15.53 14.46 -17.58
CA SER A 30 15.82 15.77 -16.98
C SER A 30 16.86 15.67 -15.87
N ASP A 31 16.78 14.60 -15.08
CA ASP A 31 17.70 14.30 -13.99
C ASP A 31 18.96 13.55 -14.45
N LYS A 32 19.12 13.30 -15.76
CA LYS A 32 20.24 12.57 -16.38
C LYS A 32 20.40 11.16 -15.80
N VAL A 33 19.30 10.53 -15.42
CA VAL A 33 19.24 9.13 -15.01
C VAL A 33 18.96 8.28 -16.25
N THR A 34 19.78 7.26 -16.48
CA THR A 34 19.63 6.38 -17.64
C THR A 34 18.30 5.65 -17.62
N ILE A 35 17.54 5.80 -18.69
CA ILE A 35 16.30 5.08 -18.98
C ILE A 35 16.21 4.87 -20.50
N VAL A 36 15.44 3.88 -20.94
CA VAL A 36 15.18 3.62 -22.36
C VAL A 36 13.67 3.50 -22.58
N ASP A 37 13.17 4.09 -23.66
CA ASP A 37 11.78 3.91 -24.06
C ASP A 37 11.59 2.57 -24.80
N HIS A 38 10.35 2.10 -24.87
CA HIS A 38 10.05 0.79 -25.43
C HIS A 38 10.23 0.69 -26.95
N HIS A 39 10.15 1.79 -27.71
CA HIS A 39 10.43 1.76 -29.14
C HIS A 39 11.93 1.58 -29.39
N SER A 40 12.77 2.39 -28.74
CA SER A 40 14.23 2.26 -28.84
C SER A 40 14.72 0.88 -28.34
N ALA A 41 14.16 0.39 -27.24
CA ALA A 41 14.53 -0.92 -26.69
C ALA A 41 14.20 -2.07 -27.66
N THR A 42 13.02 -2.04 -28.28
CA THR A 42 12.58 -3.10 -29.20
C THR A 42 13.34 -3.06 -30.53
N GLU A 43 13.64 -1.88 -31.08
CA GLU A 43 14.54 -1.76 -32.24
C GLU A 43 15.95 -2.29 -31.95
N SER A 44 16.49 -1.99 -30.77
CA SER A 44 17.78 -2.53 -30.34
C SER A 44 17.74 -4.05 -30.20
N PHE A 45 16.63 -4.60 -29.69
CA PHE A 45 16.46 -6.05 -29.54
C PHE A 45 16.43 -6.78 -30.90
N ILE A 46 15.77 -6.21 -31.91
CA ILE A 46 15.79 -6.79 -33.27
C ILE A 46 17.21 -6.85 -33.83
N LYS A 47 17.99 -5.77 -33.69
CA LYS A 47 19.42 -5.77 -34.10
C LYS A 47 20.23 -6.83 -33.35
N HIS A 48 19.98 -6.99 -32.04
CA HIS A 48 20.60 -8.05 -31.25
C HIS A 48 20.23 -9.44 -31.79
N MET A 49 18.94 -9.70 -32.00
CA MET A 49 18.45 -10.97 -32.54
C MET A 49 19.09 -11.29 -33.89
N GLU A 50 19.14 -10.34 -34.83
CA GLU A 50 19.82 -10.53 -36.11
C GLU A 50 21.30 -10.91 -35.95
N ASN A 51 22.00 -10.24 -35.04
CA ASN A 51 23.41 -10.55 -34.77
C ASN A 51 23.57 -11.97 -34.21
N GLU A 52 22.74 -12.39 -33.27
CA GLU A 52 22.82 -13.73 -32.67
C GLU A 52 22.49 -14.83 -33.70
N TYR A 53 21.54 -14.58 -34.61
CA TYR A 53 21.29 -15.48 -35.74
C TYR A 53 22.51 -15.59 -36.65
N ARG A 54 23.20 -14.47 -36.94
CA ARG A 54 24.43 -14.49 -37.76
C ARG A 54 25.60 -15.18 -37.05
N CYS A 55 25.77 -14.95 -35.75
CA CYS A 55 26.91 -15.45 -34.98
C CYS A 55 26.76 -16.91 -34.56
N ARG A 56 25.55 -17.36 -34.21
CA ARG A 56 25.33 -18.71 -33.64
C ARG A 56 24.06 -19.42 -34.12
N GLY A 57 23.34 -18.87 -35.10
CA GLY A 57 22.19 -19.52 -35.71
C GLY A 57 20.88 -19.44 -34.93
N GLY A 58 20.80 -18.67 -33.84
CA GLY A 58 19.54 -18.52 -33.10
C GLY A 58 19.61 -17.61 -31.87
N CYS A 59 18.43 -17.11 -31.48
CA CYS A 59 18.23 -16.30 -30.29
C CYS A 59 17.01 -16.82 -29.51
N PRO A 60 17.17 -17.46 -28.33
CA PRO A 60 16.02 -17.83 -27.51
C PRO A 60 15.30 -16.56 -27.05
N ALA A 61 14.00 -16.46 -27.32
CA ALA A 61 13.21 -15.29 -26.98
C ALA A 61 11.77 -15.67 -26.62
N ASP A 62 11.27 -15.10 -25.52
CA ASP A 62 9.89 -15.27 -25.07
C ASP A 62 9.06 -14.06 -25.53
N TRP A 63 8.31 -14.23 -26.62
CA TRP A 63 7.53 -13.16 -27.24
C TRP A 63 6.57 -12.48 -26.25
N VAL A 64 5.98 -13.24 -25.33
CA VAL A 64 5.01 -12.71 -24.34
C VAL A 64 5.65 -11.70 -23.39
N TRP A 65 6.95 -11.86 -23.10
CA TRP A 65 7.71 -10.95 -22.24
C TRP A 65 8.43 -9.85 -23.01
N ILE A 66 8.81 -10.10 -24.27
CA ILE A 66 9.56 -9.15 -25.08
C ILE A 66 8.66 -8.05 -25.65
N VAL A 67 7.42 -8.36 -26.04
CA VAL A 67 6.48 -7.34 -26.54
C VAL A 67 6.11 -6.38 -25.40
N PRO A 68 6.26 -5.06 -25.57
CA PRO A 68 5.94 -4.10 -24.52
C PRO A 68 4.46 -4.15 -24.09
N PRO A 69 4.16 -3.85 -22.81
CA PRO A 69 2.81 -3.96 -22.25
C PRO A 69 1.83 -2.88 -22.76
N MET A 70 2.34 -1.88 -23.50
CA MET A 70 1.54 -0.91 -24.24
C MET A 70 2.11 -0.78 -25.63
N SER A 71 1.30 -0.33 -26.59
CA SER A 71 1.80 -0.05 -27.94
C SER A 71 2.43 -1.28 -28.63
N GLY A 72 1.99 -2.50 -28.29
CA GLY A 72 2.64 -3.74 -28.73
C GLY A 72 2.83 -3.82 -30.26
N SER A 73 1.74 -3.76 -31.04
CA SER A 73 1.78 -3.91 -32.50
C SER A 73 2.45 -2.77 -33.27
N ILE A 74 2.73 -1.65 -32.60
CA ILE A 74 3.51 -0.55 -33.18
C ILE A 74 5.01 -0.64 -32.85
N THR A 75 5.45 -1.75 -32.26
CA THR A 75 6.87 -2.10 -32.10
C THR A 75 7.26 -3.23 -33.05
N PRO A 76 8.52 -3.28 -33.53
CA PRO A 76 8.92 -4.28 -34.52
C PRO A 76 8.88 -5.71 -33.97
N VAL A 77 9.09 -5.89 -32.66
CA VAL A 77 9.08 -7.22 -32.01
C VAL A 77 7.73 -7.92 -32.07
N PHE A 78 6.63 -7.20 -32.21
CA PHE A 78 5.30 -7.81 -32.35
C PHE A 78 5.19 -8.65 -33.62
N HIS A 79 5.83 -8.21 -34.71
CA HIS A 79 5.78 -8.87 -36.02
C HIS A 79 6.88 -9.93 -36.22
N GLN A 80 7.79 -10.06 -35.25
CA GLN A 80 8.89 -11.01 -35.31
C GLN A 80 8.49 -12.33 -34.67
N GLU A 81 8.50 -13.42 -35.45
CA GLU A 81 8.36 -14.77 -34.91
C GLU A 81 9.59 -15.13 -34.06
N MET A 82 9.36 -15.76 -32.91
CA MET A 82 10.39 -16.08 -31.93
C MET A 82 10.25 -17.52 -31.45
N LEU A 83 11.40 -18.18 -31.24
CA LEU A 83 11.43 -19.50 -30.62
C LEU A 83 11.92 -19.36 -29.18
N ASN A 84 11.10 -19.85 -28.24
CA ASN A 84 11.47 -19.90 -26.83
C ASN A 84 12.04 -21.28 -26.50
N TYR A 85 13.31 -21.32 -26.12
CA TYR A 85 14.01 -22.54 -25.71
C TYR A 85 15.07 -22.19 -24.67
N ARG A 86 15.47 -23.18 -23.87
CA ARG A 86 16.36 -22.97 -22.73
C ARG A 86 17.77 -23.43 -23.05
N LEU A 87 18.74 -22.58 -22.74
CA LEU A 87 20.18 -22.85 -22.84
C LEU A 87 20.79 -22.80 -21.44
N THR A 88 22.04 -23.26 -21.31
CA THR A 88 22.85 -23.13 -20.09
C THR A 88 24.15 -22.41 -20.46
N PRO A 89 24.68 -21.49 -19.62
CA PRO A 89 24.16 -21.05 -18.32
C PRO A 89 22.86 -20.23 -18.38
N SER A 90 22.02 -20.32 -17.35
CA SER A 90 20.71 -19.64 -17.28
C SER A 90 20.42 -19.00 -15.92
N PHE A 91 19.56 -17.97 -15.94
CA PHE A 91 18.89 -17.46 -14.74
C PHE A 91 17.60 -18.24 -14.49
N GLU A 92 17.34 -18.59 -13.23
CA GLU A 92 16.19 -19.37 -12.82
C GLU A 92 15.39 -18.70 -11.72
N TYR A 93 14.08 -18.92 -11.74
CA TYR A 93 13.23 -18.57 -10.61
C TYR A 93 13.57 -19.44 -9.40
N GLN A 94 13.44 -18.85 -8.22
CA GLN A 94 13.56 -19.54 -6.94
C GLN A 94 12.34 -19.20 -6.06
N PRO A 95 11.96 -20.08 -5.12
CA PRO A 95 10.95 -19.74 -4.13
C PRO A 95 11.35 -18.50 -3.34
N ASP A 96 10.35 -17.70 -2.94
CA ASP A 96 10.62 -16.56 -2.07
C ASP A 96 11.36 -17.01 -0.79
N PRO A 97 12.40 -16.28 -0.36
CA PRO A 97 13.28 -16.74 0.70
C PRO A 97 12.55 -16.92 2.03
N TRP A 98 11.53 -16.12 2.35
CA TRP A 98 10.78 -16.26 3.61
C TRP A 98 9.93 -17.54 3.70
N ASN A 99 9.60 -18.18 2.57
CA ASN A 99 8.89 -19.46 2.57
C ASN A 99 9.80 -20.64 2.94
N THR A 100 11.11 -20.48 2.74
CA THR A 100 12.12 -21.54 2.92
C THR A 100 13.12 -21.24 4.03
N HIS A 101 13.22 -19.98 4.47
CA HIS A 101 14.19 -19.55 5.47
C HIS A 101 13.84 -20.08 6.87
N VAL A 102 14.75 -20.88 7.43
CA VAL A 102 14.71 -21.27 8.84
C VAL A 102 15.34 -20.17 9.69
N TRP A 103 14.50 -19.29 10.23
CA TRP A 103 14.93 -18.25 11.17
C TRP A 103 15.64 -18.87 12.38
N LYS A 104 16.91 -18.53 12.59
CA LYS A 104 17.67 -18.97 13.77
C LYS A 104 17.46 -17.99 14.92
N GLY A 105 16.74 -18.42 15.95
CA GLY A 105 16.58 -17.72 17.23
C GLY A 105 16.06 -18.69 18.29
N THR A 106 16.70 -18.70 19.46
CA THR A 106 16.37 -19.52 20.64
C THR A 106 14.86 -19.69 20.84
N ASN A 107 14.38 -20.92 20.68
CA ASN A 107 13.07 -21.42 21.11
C ASN A 107 11.85 -20.56 20.72
N GLY A 108 11.31 -20.80 19.53
CA GLY A 108 9.87 -20.66 19.28
C GLY A 108 9.49 -19.55 18.29
N THR A 109 9.12 -20.00 17.08
CA THR A 109 8.17 -19.41 16.13
C THR A 109 7.55 -18.03 16.46
N PRO A 110 7.66 -17.02 15.56
CA PRO A 110 7.03 -15.71 15.73
C PRO A 110 5.58 -15.66 15.21
N THR A 111 4.72 -16.65 15.51
CA THR A 111 3.33 -16.68 14.99
C THR A 111 2.22 -17.02 15.98
N LYS A 112 2.46 -16.86 17.29
CA LYS A 112 1.36 -16.67 18.25
C LYS A 112 1.63 -15.44 19.08
N ARG A 113 0.94 -14.32 18.76
CA ARG A 113 0.69 -13.26 19.74
C ARG A 113 0.25 -13.98 21.01
N ARG A 114 1.03 -13.94 22.09
CA ARG A 114 0.63 -14.53 23.37
C ARG A 114 -0.71 -13.91 23.72
N ALA A 115 -1.80 -14.67 23.56
CA ALA A 115 -3.12 -14.22 23.90
C ALA A 115 -3.09 -13.84 25.38
N ILE A 116 -3.33 -12.57 25.69
CA ILE A 116 -3.40 -12.11 27.07
C ILE A 116 -4.59 -12.87 27.66
N GLY A 117 -4.32 -13.79 28.59
CA GLY A 117 -5.35 -14.63 29.17
C GLY A 117 -6.42 -13.79 29.86
N PHE A 118 -7.69 -14.18 29.69
CA PHE A 118 -8.85 -13.47 30.24
C PHE A 118 -8.71 -13.14 31.73
N LYS A 119 -8.10 -14.03 32.52
CA LYS A 119 -7.80 -13.80 33.94
C LYS A 119 -6.91 -12.57 34.17
N LYS A 120 -5.84 -12.40 33.38
CA LYS A 120 -4.94 -11.24 33.50
C LYS A 120 -5.64 -9.94 33.10
N LEU A 121 -6.49 -10.00 32.08
CA LEU A 121 -7.30 -8.86 31.68
C LEU A 121 -8.31 -8.49 32.79
N ALA A 122 -9.00 -9.48 33.38
CA ALA A 122 -9.96 -9.27 34.45
C ALA A 122 -9.29 -8.70 35.73
N GLU A 123 -8.09 -9.16 36.08
CA GLU A 123 -7.29 -8.62 37.19
C GLU A 123 -6.91 -7.15 36.95
N ALA A 124 -6.47 -6.81 35.73
CA ALA A 124 -6.16 -5.43 35.37
C ALA A 124 -7.41 -4.52 35.43
N VAL A 125 -8.56 -5.00 34.94
CA VAL A 125 -9.82 -4.25 35.02
C VAL A 125 -10.26 -4.05 36.47
N LYS A 126 -10.16 -5.08 37.33
CA LYS A 126 -10.48 -4.96 38.77
C LYS A 126 -9.57 -3.93 39.45
N PHE A 127 -8.28 -3.93 39.13
CA PHE A 127 -7.33 -2.97 39.67
C PHE A 127 -7.67 -1.53 39.24
N SER A 128 -7.92 -1.30 37.94
CA SER A 128 -8.32 0.00 37.42
C SER A 128 -9.65 0.49 38.00
N ALA A 129 -10.64 -0.39 38.15
CA ALA A 129 -11.92 -0.06 38.76
C ALA A 129 -11.77 0.35 40.24
N LYS A 130 -10.90 -0.33 40.99
CA LYS A 130 -10.59 0.03 42.39
C LYS A 130 -9.94 1.41 42.49
N LEU A 131 -8.97 1.70 41.63
CA LEU A 131 -8.32 3.01 41.56
C LEU A 131 -9.31 4.12 41.17
N MET A 132 -10.15 3.88 40.17
CA MET A 132 -11.17 4.85 39.77
C MET A 132 -12.18 5.10 40.89
N GLY A 133 -12.66 4.06 41.58
CA GLY A 133 -13.56 4.22 42.73
C GLY A 133 -12.95 5.07 43.84
N GLN A 134 -11.67 4.83 44.19
CA GLN A 134 -10.95 5.64 45.17
C GLN A 134 -10.74 7.09 44.72
N ALA A 135 -10.43 7.31 43.44
CA ALA A 135 -10.25 8.65 42.88
C ALA A 135 -11.58 9.43 42.85
N MET A 136 -12.69 8.78 42.47
CA MET A 136 -14.00 9.40 42.44
C MET A 136 -14.51 9.78 43.84
N ALA A 137 -14.27 8.93 44.85
CA ALA A 137 -14.68 9.22 46.23
C ALA A 137 -13.97 10.44 46.86
N LYS A 138 -12.78 10.81 46.35
CA LYS A 138 -12.01 11.97 46.81
C LYS A 138 -12.42 13.28 46.13
N ARG A 139 -13.29 13.24 45.12
CA ARG A 139 -13.71 14.45 44.40
C ARG A 139 -14.60 15.32 45.27
N VAL A 140 -14.39 16.63 45.18
CA VAL A 140 -15.20 17.61 45.92
C VAL A 140 -16.61 17.62 45.32
N LYS A 141 -17.62 17.56 46.19
CA LYS A 141 -19.03 17.64 45.79
C LYS A 141 -19.37 19.08 45.40
N ALA A 142 -19.96 19.25 44.22
CA ALA A 142 -20.43 20.55 43.74
C ALA A 142 -21.90 20.42 43.34
N THR A 143 -22.74 21.32 43.82
CA THR A 143 -24.16 21.34 43.46
C THR A 143 -24.45 22.56 42.61
N ILE A 144 -24.93 22.35 41.39
CA ILE A 144 -25.22 23.45 40.46
C ILE A 144 -26.71 23.77 40.53
N LEU A 145 -27.03 24.87 41.21
CA LEU A 145 -28.40 25.35 41.32
C LEU A 145 -28.77 26.20 40.09
N TYR A 146 -29.97 26.00 39.58
CA TYR A 146 -30.55 26.82 38.52
C TYR A 146 -32.03 27.02 38.77
N ALA A 147 -32.56 28.13 38.28
CA ALA A 147 -33.99 28.41 38.21
C ALA A 147 -34.30 28.84 36.78
N THR A 148 -35.40 28.33 36.21
CA THR A 148 -35.76 28.64 34.83
C THR A 148 -37.27 28.62 34.66
N GLU A 149 -37.79 29.58 33.89
CA GLU A 149 -39.20 29.63 33.49
C GLU A 149 -39.37 29.14 32.04
N THR A 150 -38.39 29.44 31.17
CA THR A 150 -38.41 29.12 29.73
C THR A 150 -37.40 28.05 29.30
N GLY A 151 -36.67 27.45 30.24
CA GLY A 151 -35.72 26.34 29.98
C GLY A 151 -34.26 26.72 29.67
N LYS A 152 -33.93 27.98 29.37
CA LYS A 152 -32.56 28.39 28.99
C LYS A 152 -31.52 28.21 30.12
N SER A 153 -31.84 28.57 31.36
CA SER A 153 -30.91 28.43 32.49
C SER A 153 -30.65 26.96 32.84
N GLN A 154 -31.63 26.08 32.62
CA GLN A 154 -31.44 24.63 32.78
C GLN A 154 -30.45 24.07 31.75
N ALA A 155 -30.50 24.53 30.51
CA ALA A 155 -29.57 24.10 29.47
C ALA A 155 -28.12 24.49 29.85
N TYR A 156 -27.90 25.72 30.30
CA TYR A 156 -26.57 26.15 30.77
C TYR A 156 -26.08 25.37 32.00
N ALA A 157 -26.96 25.08 32.96
CA ALA A 157 -26.60 24.28 34.12
C ALA A 157 -26.19 22.85 33.75
N LYS A 158 -26.86 22.22 32.78
CA LYS A 158 -26.48 20.90 32.27
C LYS A 158 -25.11 20.93 31.58
N THR A 159 -24.87 21.92 30.73
CA THR A 159 -23.55 22.10 30.08
C THR A 159 -22.46 22.32 31.11
N LEU A 160 -22.71 23.15 32.12
CA LEU A 160 -21.75 23.39 33.21
C LEU A 160 -21.50 22.12 34.03
N CYS A 161 -22.53 21.33 34.30
CA CYS A 161 -22.42 20.04 34.98
C CYS A 161 -21.50 19.08 34.22
N GLU A 162 -21.66 18.94 32.90
CA GLU A 162 -20.77 18.08 32.08
C GLU A 162 -19.31 18.53 32.14
N ILE A 163 -19.05 19.84 32.08
CA ILE A 163 -17.70 20.38 32.21
C ILE A 163 -17.12 20.05 33.60
N PHE A 164 -17.92 20.23 34.65
CA PHE A 164 -17.47 20.06 36.03
C PHE A 164 -17.30 18.58 36.44
N LYS A 165 -17.99 17.63 35.80
CA LYS A 165 -17.84 16.18 36.04
C LYS A 165 -16.42 15.65 35.84
N HIS A 166 -15.57 16.36 35.10
CA HIS A 166 -14.16 15.96 34.93
C HIS A 166 -13.33 16.14 36.21
N ALA A 167 -13.65 17.13 37.04
CA ALA A 167 -12.88 17.50 38.23
C ALA A 167 -13.65 17.33 39.56
N PHE A 168 -14.98 17.50 39.55
CA PHE A 168 -15.85 17.50 40.71
C PHE A 168 -16.87 16.34 40.65
N ASP A 169 -17.41 15.95 41.80
CA ASP A 169 -18.66 15.16 41.86
C ASP A 169 -19.83 16.15 41.73
N ALA A 170 -20.02 16.63 40.50
CA ALA A 170 -21.02 17.64 40.18
C ALA A 170 -22.41 17.02 40.04
N LYS A 171 -23.39 17.58 40.77
CA LYS A 171 -24.80 17.15 40.75
C LYS A 171 -25.74 18.33 40.53
#